data_AF-A0A838Q421-F1
#
_entry.id   AF-A0A838Q421-F1
#
_cell.length_a   1.000
_cell.length_b   1.000
_cell.length_c   1.000
_cell.angle_alpha   90.00
_cell.angle_beta   90.00
_cell.angle_gamma   90.00
#
_symmetry.space_group_name_H-M   'P 1'
#
loop_
_entity.id
_entity.type
_entity.pdbx_description
1 polymer ?
#
loop_
_entity_poly.entity_id
_entity_poly.type
_entity_poly.pdbx_seq_one_letter_code
_entity_poly.pdbx_strand_id
1 'polypeptide(L)'
;MQKGDQLRGAHYLGAATIAEIVQRAGGRTAIAGTKTVSLLHDRKVSPAQAQQSVTLFSGATLPGTALASIARELGVFPESGRLPDAAQNDWTTRALTGSLWKEGVPEFSLLWLSEPDRSEHADAPGSETALAAVTSSDRNLAMILRVLESKGVREQTNILVASDHGFSTVGRAIDVRALLRAAGFKVIVDGEVATQSGDLRVVGNGGTALFYVAEHDGATIRAADRVAATNRLRRRDFLASSSGWNIPSLRRAFTDRECRRRGDVVSLDRSA
;
A
#
# COMPACT_ATOMS: atom_id res chain seq x y z
N MET A 1 -0.37 13.91 1.40
CA MET A 1 -1.64 14.25 2.08
C MET A 1 -1.95 15.72 2.07
N GLN A 2 -1.21 16.57 2.80
CA GLN A 2 -1.49 18.01 2.90
C GLN A 2 -1.69 18.72 1.55
N LYS A 3 -0.80 18.49 0.56
CA LYS A 3 -0.95 19.07 -0.78
C LYS A 3 -2.22 18.57 -1.50
N GLY A 4 -2.55 17.30 -1.32
CA GLY A 4 -3.78 16.72 -1.85
C GLY A 4 -5.01 17.39 -1.24
N ASP A 5 -5.03 17.59 0.08
CA ASP A 5 -6.13 18.29 0.74
C ASP A 5 -6.20 19.76 0.31
N GLN A 6 -5.07 20.46 0.16
CA GLN A 6 -5.05 21.84 -0.36
C GLN A 6 -5.67 21.94 -1.76
N LEU A 7 -5.34 21.01 -2.66
CA LEU A 7 -5.86 20.99 -4.03
C LEU A 7 -7.33 20.57 -4.12
N ARG A 8 -7.86 19.92 -3.08
CA ARG A 8 -9.21 19.34 -3.07
C ARG A 8 -10.11 19.97 -2.00
N GLY A 9 -9.75 21.13 -1.46
CA GLY A 9 -10.55 21.83 -0.43
C GLY A 9 -10.77 20.99 0.84
N ALA A 10 -9.75 20.26 1.30
CA ALA A 10 -9.78 19.30 2.41
C ALA A 10 -10.59 18.00 2.17
N HIS A 11 -10.94 17.72 0.91
CA HIS A 11 -11.61 16.48 0.46
C HIS A 11 -10.67 15.56 -0.32
N TYR A 12 -9.39 15.48 0.06
CA TYR A 12 -8.50 14.48 -0.56
C TYR A 12 -9.00 13.06 -0.29
N LEU A 13 -9.46 12.81 0.94
CA LEU A 13 -10.37 11.71 1.22
C LEU A 13 -11.79 12.26 1.31
N GLY A 14 -12.74 11.52 0.72
CA GLY A 14 -14.15 11.93 0.64
C GLY A 14 -14.91 11.84 1.97
N ALA A 15 -14.32 11.21 3.00
CA ALA A 15 -14.90 11.06 4.32
C ALA A 15 -13.85 11.29 5.42
N ALA A 16 -14.32 11.49 6.65
CA ALA A 16 -13.43 11.55 7.81
C ALA A 16 -12.85 10.16 8.11
N THR A 17 -11.58 10.08 8.52
CA THR A 17 -10.97 8.82 8.98
C THR A 17 -11.43 8.48 10.40
N ILE A 18 -11.27 7.22 10.81
CA ILE A 18 -11.56 6.81 12.20
C ILE A 18 -10.74 7.66 13.18
N ALA A 19 -9.46 7.92 12.88
CA ALA A 19 -8.63 8.75 13.73
C ALA A 19 -9.16 10.18 13.85
N GLU A 20 -9.59 10.79 12.74
CA GLU A 20 -10.21 12.12 12.76
C GLU A 20 -11.50 12.14 13.59
N ILE A 21 -12.30 11.08 13.56
CA ILE A 21 -13.53 10.96 14.35
C ILE A 21 -13.20 10.85 15.84
N VAL A 22 -12.27 9.97 16.23
CA VAL A 22 -11.85 9.76 17.63
C VAL A 22 -11.22 11.02 18.20
N GLN A 23 -10.30 11.67 17.48
CA GLN A 23 -9.65 12.91 17.92
C GLN A 23 -10.66 14.06 18.09
N ARG A 24 -11.68 14.17 17.23
CA ARG A 24 -12.75 15.17 17.39
C ARG A 24 -13.60 14.94 18.64
N ALA A 25 -13.73 13.70 19.09
CA ALA A 25 -14.40 13.35 20.34
C ALA A 25 -13.49 13.52 21.57
N GLY A 26 -12.25 13.99 21.39
CA GLY A 26 -11.26 14.15 22.47
C GLY A 26 -10.48 12.87 22.81
N GLY A 27 -10.66 11.80 22.03
CA GLY A 27 -9.91 10.56 22.20
C GLY A 27 -8.50 10.62 21.60
N ARG A 28 -7.61 9.76 22.06
CA ARG A 28 -6.23 9.63 21.62
C ARG A 28 -6.09 8.53 20.58
N THR A 29 -5.18 8.73 19.63
CA THR A 29 -4.92 7.74 18.58
C THR A 29 -3.43 7.45 18.39
N ALA A 30 -3.08 6.20 18.11
CA ALA A 30 -1.73 5.84 17.69
C ALA A 30 -1.76 5.08 16.36
N ILE A 31 -1.18 5.66 15.32
CA ILE A 31 -1.01 5.00 14.02
C ILE A 31 0.47 4.70 13.83
N ALA A 32 0.77 3.47 13.45
CA ALA A 32 2.12 3.04 13.15
C ALA A 32 2.13 2.21 11.87
N GLY A 33 2.97 2.55 10.89
CA GLY A 33 3.24 1.62 9.82
C GLY A 33 4.59 1.78 9.13
N THR A 34 4.99 0.73 8.45
CA THR A 34 6.28 0.66 7.75
C THR A 34 6.29 1.43 6.44
N LYS A 35 5.12 1.72 5.87
CA LYS A 35 4.95 2.45 4.60
C LYS A 35 4.29 3.82 4.83
N THR A 36 4.43 4.69 3.84
CA THR A 36 3.81 6.03 3.85
C THR A 36 2.28 6.01 3.76
N VAL A 37 1.68 4.88 3.38
CA VAL A 37 0.22 4.69 3.33
C VAL A 37 -0.46 4.93 4.68
N SER A 38 0.26 4.75 5.80
CA SER A 38 -0.23 5.06 7.15
C SER A 38 -0.69 6.52 7.30
N LEU A 39 -0.12 7.45 6.51
CA LEU A 39 -0.56 8.85 6.47
C LEU A 39 -2.00 9.03 5.97
N LEU A 40 -2.57 8.04 5.27
CA LEU A 40 -3.97 8.07 4.84
C LEU A 40 -4.93 7.92 6.03
N HIS A 41 -4.49 7.27 7.11
CA HIS A 41 -5.35 6.96 8.25
C HIS A 41 -5.50 8.13 9.24
N ASP A 42 -4.58 9.08 9.23
CA ASP A 42 -4.69 10.35 9.97
C ASP A 42 -4.10 11.49 9.15
N ARG A 43 -5.01 12.21 8.50
CA ARG A 43 -4.69 13.30 7.58
C ARG A 43 -4.40 14.61 8.29
N LYS A 44 -4.90 14.75 9.53
CA LYS A 44 -5.01 16.02 10.25
C LYS A 44 -4.45 15.84 11.65
N VAL A 45 -3.14 15.68 11.75
CA VAL A 45 -2.44 15.91 13.01
C VAL A 45 -2.43 17.43 13.27
N SER A 46 -3.58 17.98 13.66
CA SER A 46 -3.70 19.36 14.11
C SER A 46 -3.14 19.44 15.53
N PRO A 47 -2.13 20.29 15.81
CA PRO A 47 -1.56 20.42 17.15
C PRO A 47 -2.58 20.75 18.25
N ALA A 48 -3.70 21.37 17.89
CA ALA A 48 -4.77 21.74 18.82
C ALA A 48 -5.74 20.60 19.15
N GLN A 49 -5.82 19.55 18.30
CA GLN A 49 -6.79 18.45 18.43
C GLN A 49 -6.12 17.10 18.72
N ALA A 50 -4.86 16.93 18.32
CA ALA A 50 -4.09 15.71 18.49
C ALA A 50 -3.39 15.65 19.86
N GLN A 51 -4.10 15.89 20.97
CA GLN A 51 -3.54 15.69 22.31
C GLN A 51 -2.98 14.27 22.40
N GLN A 52 -1.64 14.16 22.38
CA GLN A 52 -0.90 12.90 22.48
C GLN A 52 -1.18 11.87 21.36
N SER A 53 -1.66 12.30 20.19
CA SER A 53 -1.82 11.41 19.03
C SER A 53 -0.59 11.45 18.12
N VAL A 54 -0.16 10.27 17.66
CA VAL A 54 1.04 10.13 16.82
C VAL A 54 0.76 9.25 15.62
N THR A 55 1.20 9.71 14.46
CA THR A 55 1.27 8.92 13.22
C THR A 55 2.72 8.65 12.87
N LEU A 56 3.16 7.41 13.03
CA LEU A 56 4.46 6.88 12.61
C LEU A 56 4.32 6.23 11.23
N PHE A 57 5.19 6.60 10.29
CA PHE A 57 5.21 6.10 8.92
C PHE A 57 6.64 6.02 8.40
N SER A 58 7.09 4.83 7.97
CA SER A 58 8.40 4.65 7.32
C SER A 58 9.58 5.29 8.09
N GLY A 59 9.59 5.14 9.41
CA GLY A 59 10.65 5.70 10.28
C GLY A 59 10.56 7.20 10.56
N ALA A 60 9.49 7.87 10.14
CA ALA A 60 9.18 9.27 10.48
C ALA A 60 7.90 9.37 11.31
N THR A 61 7.68 10.50 11.99
CA THR A 61 6.47 10.74 12.78
C THR A 61 5.80 12.07 12.47
N LEU A 62 4.48 12.14 12.71
CA LEU A 62 3.72 13.36 12.89
C LEU A 62 3.04 13.29 14.29
N PRO A 63 3.28 14.26 15.19
CA PRO A 63 4.28 15.33 15.06
C PRO A 63 5.71 14.77 15.02
N GLY A 64 6.63 15.46 14.32
CA GLY A 64 8.02 15.02 14.17
C GLY A 64 8.80 14.92 15.49
N THR A 65 8.34 15.62 16.52
CA THR A 65 8.92 15.60 17.88
C THR A 65 8.82 14.23 18.55
N ALA A 66 7.88 13.37 18.15
CA ALA A 66 7.72 12.04 18.74
C ALA A 66 8.87 11.07 18.38
N LEU A 67 9.51 11.25 17.21
CA LEU A 67 10.53 10.32 16.71
C LEU A 67 11.73 10.16 17.65
N ALA A 68 12.17 11.25 18.29
CA ALA A 68 13.35 11.22 19.14
C ALA A 68 13.19 10.28 20.35
N SER A 69 11.97 10.18 20.91
CA SER A 69 11.69 9.25 22.02
C SER A 69 11.69 7.80 21.54
N ILE A 70 11.08 7.53 20.39
CA ILE A 70 11.01 6.19 19.79
C ILE A 70 12.42 5.70 19.45
N ALA A 71 13.22 6.55 18.79
CA ALA A 71 14.58 6.21 18.39
C ALA A 71 15.51 5.96 19.59
N ARG A 72 15.28 6.63 20.73
CA ARG A 72 16.03 6.37 21.97
C ARG A 72 15.74 4.98 22.55
N GLU A 73 14.52 4.50 22.41
CA GLU A 73 14.09 3.20 22.95
C GLU A 73 14.40 2.04 22.01
N LEU A 74 14.31 2.25 20.68
CA LEU A 74 14.36 1.18 19.69
C LEU A 74 15.54 1.26 18.72
N GLY A 75 16.32 2.34 18.76
CA GLY A 75 17.28 2.67 17.72
C GLY A 75 16.60 3.24 16.47
N VAL A 76 17.40 3.51 15.43
CA VAL A 76 16.91 4.02 14.15
C VAL A 76 16.03 3.01 13.44
N PHE A 77 15.10 3.49 12.62
CA PHE A 77 14.28 2.64 11.77
C PHE A 77 15.18 1.80 10.83
N PRO A 78 14.99 0.47 10.76
CA PRO A 78 15.87 -0.38 9.96
C PRO A 78 15.84 -0.05 8.47
N GLU A 79 16.99 -0.17 7.80
CA GLU A 79 17.06 -0.03 6.35
C GLU A 79 16.28 -1.13 5.64
N SER A 80 15.62 -0.77 4.55
CA SER A 80 15.00 -1.74 3.65
C SER A 80 16.05 -2.40 2.75
N GLY A 81 15.79 -3.61 2.28
CA GLY A 81 16.63 -4.25 1.23
C GLY A 81 16.88 -5.74 1.45
N ARG A 82 16.38 -6.30 2.54
CA ARG A 82 16.35 -7.75 2.79
C ARG A 82 14.90 -8.20 2.89
N LEU A 83 14.63 -9.40 2.37
CA LEU A 83 13.34 -10.06 2.47
C LEU A 83 13.48 -11.32 3.34
N PRO A 84 12.49 -11.63 4.19
CA PRO A 84 11.35 -10.77 4.52
C PRO A 84 11.79 -9.49 5.26
N ASP A 85 11.03 -8.43 5.12
CA ASP A 85 11.19 -7.12 5.76
C ASP A 85 10.77 -7.14 7.25
N ALA A 86 11.11 -8.23 7.92
CA ALA A 86 10.74 -8.51 9.30
C ALA A 86 11.26 -7.44 10.26
N ALA A 87 12.47 -6.91 10.02
CA ALA A 87 13.07 -5.90 10.90
C ALA A 87 12.25 -4.60 10.95
N GLN A 88 11.76 -4.11 9.82
CA GLN A 88 10.92 -2.90 9.78
C GLN A 88 9.59 -3.12 10.47
N ASN A 89 8.97 -4.29 10.26
CA ASN A 89 7.72 -4.66 10.92
C ASN A 89 7.91 -4.79 12.44
N ASP A 90 8.92 -5.52 12.88
CA ASP A 90 9.22 -5.75 14.30
C ASP A 90 9.51 -4.42 15.02
N TRP A 91 10.30 -3.53 14.41
CA TRP A 91 10.57 -2.20 14.95
C TRP A 91 9.28 -1.37 15.06
N THR A 92 8.43 -1.40 14.04
CA THR A 92 7.19 -0.61 13.99
C THR A 92 6.15 -1.10 15.00
N THR A 93 6.00 -2.41 15.14
CA THR A 93 5.15 -3.01 16.17
C THR A 93 5.64 -2.64 17.55
N ARG A 94 6.96 -2.73 17.82
CA ARG A 94 7.54 -2.32 19.09
C ARG A 94 7.37 -0.82 19.36
N ALA A 95 7.43 0.02 18.34
CA ALA A 95 7.18 1.45 18.48
C ALA A 95 5.73 1.70 18.92
N LEU A 96 4.76 1.01 18.29
CA LEU A 96 3.36 1.08 18.68
C LEU A 96 3.14 0.59 20.12
N THR A 97 3.51 -0.66 20.40
CA THR A 97 3.18 -1.32 21.67
C THR A 97 4.02 -0.83 22.85
N GLY A 98 5.19 -0.24 22.57
CA GLY A 98 6.09 0.35 23.55
C GLY A 98 5.87 1.85 23.68
N SER A 99 6.52 2.63 22.82
CA SER A 99 6.58 4.09 22.95
C SER A 99 5.20 4.77 22.80
N LEU A 100 4.37 4.33 21.85
CA LEU A 100 3.06 4.96 21.59
C LEU A 100 1.98 4.52 22.58
N TRP A 101 2.13 3.35 23.18
CA TRP A 101 1.24 2.82 24.25
C TRP A 101 1.81 3.01 25.66
N LYS A 102 2.86 3.83 25.79
CA LYS A 102 3.57 4.05 27.06
C LYS A 102 2.63 4.55 28.15
N GLU A 103 1.85 5.58 27.84
CA GLU A 103 0.82 6.17 28.70
C GLU A 103 -0.54 5.46 28.59
N GLY A 104 -0.52 4.15 28.30
CA GLY A 104 -1.72 3.33 28.07
C GLY A 104 -2.11 3.22 26.60
N VAL A 105 -2.95 2.22 26.30
CA VAL A 105 -3.48 1.95 24.95
C VAL A 105 -4.48 3.06 24.57
N PRO A 106 -4.30 3.78 23.46
CA PRO A 106 -5.27 4.78 22.99
C PRO A 106 -6.62 4.16 22.59
N GLU A 107 -7.67 4.98 22.55
CA GLU A 107 -9.02 4.60 22.13
C GLU A 107 -9.06 4.03 20.71
N PHE A 108 -8.12 4.43 19.86
CA PHE A 108 -7.90 3.82 18.54
C PHE A 108 -6.41 3.68 18.23
N SER A 109 -6.00 2.46 17.89
CA SER A 109 -4.66 2.18 17.39
C SER A 109 -4.73 1.46 16.05
N LEU A 110 -3.81 1.78 15.15
CA LEU A 110 -3.67 1.11 13.86
C LEU A 110 -2.21 0.72 13.63
N LEU A 111 -2.00 -0.54 13.25
CA LEU A 111 -0.71 -1.05 12.81
C LEU A 111 -0.82 -1.46 11.34
N TRP A 112 0.03 -0.89 10.48
CA TRP A 112 0.13 -1.25 9.07
C TRP A 112 1.53 -1.79 8.75
N LEU A 113 1.62 -3.09 8.47
CA LEU A 113 2.89 -3.77 8.19
C LEU A 113 3.09 -3.97 6.69
N SER A 114 4.35 -4.06 6.25
CA SER A 114 4.72 -4.20 4.83
C SER A 114 4.74 -5.65 4.37
N GLU A 115 4.67 -6.61 5.29
CA GLU A 115 4.65 -8.04 4.98
C GLU A 115 3.26 -8.63 5.24
N PRO A 116 2.84 -9.64 4.45
CA PRO A 116 3.63 -10.39 3.47
C PRO A 116 3.76 -9.75 2.07
N ASP A 117 3.12 -8.60 1.84
CA ASP A 117 3.06 -7.95 0.52
C ASP A 117 4.43 -7.77 -0.17
N ARG A 118 5.44 -7.27 0.56
CA ARG A 118 6.79 -7.08 0.00
C ARG A 118 7.44 -8.38 -0.45
N SER A 119 7.32 -9.44 0.34
CA SER A 119 7.87 -10.75 -0.01
C SER A 119 7.09 -11.41 -1.14
N GLU A 120 5.77 -11.28 -1.16
CA GLU A 120 4.92 -11.82 -2.23
C GLU A 120 5.14 -11.09 -3.58
N HIS A 121 5.43 -9.79 -3.55
CA HIS A 121 5.85 -9.05 -4.75
C HIS A 121 7.17 -9.54 -5.33
N ALA A 122 8.11 -9.97 -4.48
CA ALA A 122 9.44 -10.37 -4.93
C ALA A 122 9.48 -11.83 -5.39
N ASP A 123 8.92 -12.74 -4.58
CA ASP A 123 9.13 -14.19 -4.72
C ASP A 123 7.83 -14.96 -5.00
N ALA A 124 6.70 -14.27 -5.17
CA ALA A 124 5.35 -14.80 -5.34
C ALA A 124 4.73 -15.46 -4.08
N PRO A 125 3.39 -15.54 -4.01
CA PRO A 125 2.68 -16.21 -2.92
C PRO A 125 3.07 -17.69 -2.81
N GLY A 126 3.24 -18.16 -1.58
CA GLY A 126 3.59 -19.56 -1.28
C GLY A 126 5.09 -19.90 -1.38
N SER A 127 5.93 -18.94 -1.77
CA SER A 127 7.40 -19.10 -1.68
C SER A 127 7.87 -19.20 -0.22
N GLU A 128 9.06 -19.76 0.00
CA GLU A 128 9.66 -19.84 1.34
C GLU A 128 9.79 -18.46 1.99
N THR A 129 10.22 -17.44 1.23
CA THR A 129 10.30 -16.05 1.68
C THR A 129 8.94 -15.49 2.07
N ALA A 130 7.89 -15.71 1.27
CA ALA A 130 6.53 -15.25 1.59
C ALA A 130 5.96 -15.95 2.83
N LEU A 131 6.18 -17.26 2.99
CA LEU A 131 5.75 -18.00 4.19
C LEU A 131 6.50 -17.54 5.45
N ALA A 132 7.79 -17.24 5.33
CA ALA A 132 8.57 -16.63 6.42
C ALA A 132 8.05 -15.22 6.78
N ALA A 133 7.59 -14.46 5.78
CA ALA A 133 6.98 -13.14 5.96
C ALA A 133 5.63 -13.23 6.70
N VAL A 134 4.76 -14.18 6.32
CA VAL A 134 3.49 -14.47 7.03
C VAL A 134 3.78 -14.85 8.49
N THR A 135 4.78 -15.71 8.72
CA THR A 135 5.22 -16.08 10.07
C THR A 135 5.73 -14.87 10.86
N SER A 136 6.33 -13.89 10.19
CA SER A 136 6.74 -12.62 10.82
C SER A 136 5.54 -11.78 11.23
N SER A 137 4.51 -11.67 10.39
CA SER A 137 3.29 -10.95 10.72
C SER A 137 2.53 -11.60 11.88
N ASP A 138 2.47 -12.94 11.93
CA ASP A 138 1.92 -13.68 13.07
C ASP A 138 2.65 -13.39 14.39
N ARG A 139 4.00 -13.40 14.38
CA ARG A 139 4.81 -13.02 15.55
C ARG A 139 4.52 -11.60 16.04
N ASN A 140 4.28 -10.66 15.12
CA ASN A 140 3.92 -9.30 15.49
C ASN A 140 2.52 -9.22 16.10
N LEU A 141 1.54 -9.97 15.57
CA LEU A 141 0.22 -10.09 16.19
C LEU A 141 0.32 -10.67 17.61
N ALA A 142 1.10 -11.73 17.79
CA ALA A 142 1.34 -12.32 19.11
C ALA A 142 1.96 -11.31 20.10
N MET A 143 2.87 -10.44 19.65
CA MET A 143 3.44 -9.37 20.48
C MET A 143 2.36 -8.39 20.95
N ILE A 144 1.47 -7.96 20.05
CA ILE A 144 0.37 -7.04 20.38
C ILE A 144 -0.52 -7.66 21.47
N LEU A 145 -0.93 -8.91 21.29
CA LEU A 145 -1.78 -9.62 22.25
C LEU A 145 -1.12 -9.70 23.63
N ARG A 146 0.16 -10.08 23.70
CA ARG A 146 0.92 -10.14 24.96
C ARG A 146 1.03 -8.78 25.66
N VAL A 147 1.18 -7.69 24.91
CA VAL A 147 1.26 -6.35 25.50
C VAL A 147 -0.12 -5.89 26.01
N LEU A 148 -1.20 -6.24 25.33
CA LEU A 148 -2.56 -5.97 25.81
C LEU A 148 -2.86 -6.76 27.10
N GLU A 149 -2.43 -8.02 27.17
CA GLU A 149 -2.54 -8.87 28.36
C GLU A 149 -1.74 -8.29 29.53
N SER A 150 -0.48 -7.92 29.32
CA SER A 150 0.38 -7.37 30.38
C SER A 150 -0.10 -6.02 30.90
N LYS A 151 -0.81 -5.24 30.07
CA LYS A 151 -1.49 -4.00 30.46
C LYS A 151 -2.87 -4.23 31.10
N GLY A 152 -3.37 -5.47 31.15
CA GLY A 152 -4.66 -5.81 31.76
C GLY A 152 -5.88 -5.34 30.97
N VAL A 153 -5.72 -4.98 29.69
CA VAL A 153 -6.78 -4.41 28.84
C VAL A 153 -7.20 -5.32 27.69
N ARG A 154 -6.65 -6.54 27.59
CA ARG A 154 -6.94 -7.49 26.51
C ARG A 154 -8.44 -7.77 26.33
N GLU A 155 -9.16 -8.01 27.43
CA GLU A 155 -10.61 -8.31 27.42
C GLU A 155 -11.47 -7.07 27.14
N GLN A 156 -10.90 -5.87 27.25
CA GLN A 156 -11.57 -4.60 26.98
C GLN A 156 -11.22 -4.02 25.60
N THR A 157 -10.34 -4.69 24.86
CA THR A 157 -9.83 -4.23 23.57
C THR A 157 -10.43 -5.04 22.43
N ASN A 158 -11.15 -4.38 21.55
CA ASN A 158 -11.58 -4.97 20.28
C ASN A 158 -10.41 -4.98 19.29
N ILE A 159 -10.15 -6.13 18.67
CA ILE A 159 -9.05 -6.30 17.71
C ILE A 159 -9.65 -6.71 16.37
N LEU A 160 -9.40 -5.91 15.34
CA LEU A 160 -9.72 -6.24 13.96
C LEU A 160 -8.41 -6.54 13.22
N VAL A 161 -8.33 -7.73 12.61
CA VAL A 161 -7.23 -8.12 11.73
C VAL A 161 -7.76 -8.18 10.31
N ALA A 162 -7.16 -7.39 9.43
CA ALA A 162 -7.56 -7.29 8.03
C ALA A 162 -6.33 -7.01 7.15
N SER A 163 -6.53 -7.16 5.85
CA SER A 163 -5.57 -6.77 4.82
C SER A 163 -6.27 -5.87 3.81
N ASP A 164 -5.52 -4.98 3.19
CA ASP A 164 -6.00 -4.06 2.17
C ASP A 164 -6.23 -4.75 0.82
N HIS A 165 -5.50 -5.84 0.55
CA HIS A 165 -5.71 -6.68 -0.62
C HIS A 165 -5.14 -8.10 -0.44
N GLY A 166 -5.51 -9.01 -1.34
CA GLY A 166 -4.87 -10.32 -1.47
C GLY A 166 -3.74 -10.31 -2.48
N PHE A 167 -3.30 -11.50 -2.88
CA PHE A 167 -2.25 -11.68 -3.89
C PHE A 167 -2.60 -12.80 -4.87
N SER A 168 -2.04 -12.72 -6.07
CA SER A 168 -2.15 -13.76 -7.10
C SER A 168 -0.81 -13.97 -7.77
N THR A 169 -0.52 -15.21 -8.18
CA THR A 169 0.66 -15.50 -9.01
C THR A 169 0.55 -14.75 -10.34
N VAL A 170 1.60 -14.01 -10.68
CA VAL A 170 1.70 -13.29 -11.96
C VAL A 170 2.44 -14.18 -12.96
N GLY A 171 1.72 -14.72 -13.94
CA GLY A 171 2.31 -15.57 -14.98
C GLY A 171 3.07 -14.81 -16.06
N ARG A 172 2.69 -13.54 -16.31
CA ARG A 172 3.39 -12.66 -17.26
C ARG A 172 3.17 -11.18 -16.95
N ALA A 173 4.18 -10.37 -17.29
CA ALA A 173 4.09 -8.91 -17.29
C ALA A 173 3.88 -8.38 -18.72
N ILE A 174 3.10 -7.31 -18.87
CA ILE A 174 2.87 -6.66 -20.17
C ILE A 174 3.33 -5.21 -20.13
N ASP A 175 4.14 -4.82 -21.10
CA ASP A 175 4.44 -3.43 -21.36
C ASP A 175 3.31 -2.77 -22.17
N VAL A 176 2.32 -2.26 -21.46
CA VAL A 176 1.16 -1.57 -22.05
C VAL A 176 1.59 -0.32 -22.82
N ARG A 177 2.65 0.39 -22.37
CA ARG A 177 3.17 1.58 -23.05
C ARG A 177 3.76 1.20 -24.41
N ALA A 178 4.54 0.11 -24.47
CA ALA A 178 5.09 -0.39 -25.73
C ALA A 178 4.00 -0.83 -26.71
N LEU A 179 2.96 -1.55 -26.24
CA LEU A 179 1.84 -1.96 -27.09
C LEU A 179 1.09 -0.77 -27.71
N LEU A 180 0.85 0.27 -26.92
CA LEU A 180 0.19 1.49 -27.41
C LEU A 180 1.09 2.26 -28.39
N ARG A 181 2.40 2.38 -28.12
CA ARG A 181 3.33 2.99 -29.09
C ARG A 181 3.37 2.23 -30.41
N ALA A 182 3.41 0.90 -30.37
CA ALA A 182 3.36 0.06 -31.57
C ALA A 182 2.05 0.23 -32.35
N ALA A 183 0.95 0.58 -31.67
CA ALA A 183 -0.32 0.92 -32.29
C ALA A 183 -0.42 2.39 -32.77
N GLY A 184 0.66 3.17 -32.68
CA GLY A 184 0.74 4.53 -33.21
C GLY A 184 0.38 5.64 -32.21
N PHE A 185 0.16 5.34 -30.93
CA PHE A 185 -0.15 6.36 -29.92
C PHE A 185 1.12 7.07 -29.45
N LYS A 186 1.04 8.40 -29.29
CA LYS A 186 2.05 9.19 -28.58
C LYS A 186 1.85 9.03 -27.08
N VAL A 187 2.63 8.12 -26.48
CA VAL A 187 2.58 7.85 -25.04
C VAL A 187 3.59 8.72 -24.29
N ILE A 188 3.08 9.69 -23.55
CA ILE A 188 3.83 10.59 -22.66
C ILE A 188 4.37 9.81 -21.47
N VAL A 189 5.65 10.03 -21.13
CA VAL A 189 6.28 9.43 -19.94
C VAL A 189 6.28 10.35 -18.72
N ASP A 190 6.84 9.87 -17.62
CA ASP A 190 6.87 10.59 -16.36
C ASP A 190 7.81 11.79 -16.46
N GLY A 191 7.36 12.95 -16.00
CA GLY A 191 8.08 14.23 -16.12
C GLY A 191 7.81 15.03 -17.39
N GLU A 192 7.23 14.42 -18.42
CA GLU A 192 6.81 15.13 -19.63
C GLU A 192 5.43 15.79 -19.45
N VAL A 193 5.15 16.81 -20.26
CA VAL A 193 3.86 17.51 -20.30
C VAL A 193 3.19 17.19 -21.63
N ALA A 194 1.88 16.96 -21.59
CA ALA A 194 1.10 16.82 -22.83
C ALA A 194 1.20 18.10 -23.64
N THR A 195 1.56 17.98 -24.91
CA THR A 195 1.71 19.14 -25.80
C THR A 195 0.61 19.22 -26.84
N GLN A 196 -0.14 18.14 -27.05
CA GLN A 196 -1.17 18.03 -28.07
C GLN A 196 -2.39 17.25 -27.57
N SER A 197 -3.56 17.59 -28.12
CA SER A 197 -4.79 16.80 -27.97
C SER A 197 -4.55 15.35 -28.39
N GLY A 198 -5.06 14.40 -27.60
CA GLY A 198 -4.85 12.97 -27.88
C GLY A 198 -3.52 12.39 -27.40
N ASP A 199 -2.60 13.20 -26.86
CA ASP A 199 -1.43 12.63 -26.17
C ASP A 199 -1.88 11.76 -24.98
N LEU A 200 -1.28 10.57 -24.84
CA LEU A 200 -1.74 9.55 -23.91
C LEU A 200 -0.74 9.35 -22.78
N ARG A 201 -1.19 9.42 -21.52
CA ARG A 201 -0.41 8.97 -20.36
C ARG A 201 -0.98 7.66 -19.84
N VAL A 202 -0.08 6.71 -19.59
CA VAL A 202 -0.42 5.39 -19.04
C VAL A 202 0.18 5.25 -17.64
N VAL A 203 -0.68 5.04 -16.66
CA VAL A 203 -0.31 4.80 -15.26
C VAL A 203 -0.69 3.37 -14.90
N GLY A 204 0.28 2.57 -14.48
CA GLY A 204 0.04 1.18 -14.07
C GLY A 204 -0.30 1.11 -12.58
N ASN A 205 -1.22 0.23 -12.21
CA ASN A 205 -1.62 0.00 -10.82
C ASN A 205 -1.94 -1.49 -10.59
N GLY A 206 -0.89 -2.31 -10.48
CA GLY A 206 -0.96 -3.66 -9.89
C GLY A 206 -2.07 -4.57 -10.41
N GLY A 207 -2.14 -4.78 -11.73
CA GLY A 207 -3.24 -5.53 -12.36
C GLY A 207 -4.14 -4.69 -13.27
N THR A 208 -4.07 -3.37 -13.12
CA THR A 208 -4.86 -2.41 -13.90
C THR A 208 -3.96 -1.36 -14.56
N ALA A 209 -4.42 -0.74 -15.65
CA ALA A 209 -3.75 0.39 -16.28
C ALA A 209 -4.77 1.52 -16.50
N LEU A 210 -4.43 2.73 -16.06
CA LEU A 210 -5.22 3.94 -16.24
C LEU A 210 -4.67 4.73 -17.43
N PHE A 211 -5.59 5.13 -18.31
CA PHE A 211 -5.31 5.92 -19.50
C PHE A 211 -5.82 7.35 -19.32
N TYR A 212 -4.92 8.32 -19.40
CA TYR A 212 -5.24 9.74 -19.35
C TYR A 212 -4.98 10.34 -20.73
N VAL A 213 -6.04 10.80 -21.39
CA VAL A 213 -5.95 11.39 -22.73
C VAL A 213 -6.04 12.91 -22.61
N ALA A 214 -5.04 13.60 -23.15
CA ALA A 214 -5.01 15.05 -23.17
C ALA A 214 -6.25 15.63 -23.86
N GLU A 215 -6.83 16.65 -23.23
CA GLU A 215 -8.02 17.38 -23.71
C GLU A 215 -9.27 16.51 -23.96
N HIS A 216 -9.31 15.29 -23.41
CA HIS A 216 -10.44 14.36 -23.57
C HIS A 216 -10.74 14.00 -25.04
N ASP A 217 -9.71 13.91 -25.89
CA ASP A 217 -9.90 13.57 -27.31
C ASP A 217 -10.62 12.23 -27.48
N GLY A 218 -11.87 12.30 -27.94
CA GLY A 218 -12.76 11.14 -28.02
C GLY A 218 -12.31 10.10 -29.04
N ALA A 219 -11.59 10.50 -30.09
CA ALA A 219 -11.08 9.57 -31.09
C ALA A 219 -9.98 8.69 -30.50
N THR A 220 -9.02 9.30 -29.80
CA THR A 220 -7.92 8.62 -29.09
C THR A 220 -8.47 7.73 -27.99
N ILE A 221 -9.43 8.20 -27.18
CA ILE A 221 -10.06 7.38 -26.13
C ILE A 221 -10.63 6.08 -26.71
N ARG A 222 -11.44 6.19 -27.78
CA ARG A 222 -12.06 5.02 -28.43
C ARG A 222 -11.02 4.11 -29.09
N ALA A 223 -9.95 4.68 -29.64
CA ALA A 223 -8.89 3.91 -30.28
C ALA A 223 -8.05 3.14 -29.24
N ALA A 224 -7.69 3.78 -28.12
CA ALA A 224 -6.92 3.17 -27.04
C ALA A 224 -7.72 2.02 -26.37
N ASP A 225 -9.02 2.21 -26.16
CA ASP A 225 -9.90 1.17 -25.63
C ASP A 225 -9.96 -0.06 -26.57
N ARG A 226 -10.08 0.17 -27.89
CA ARG A 226 -10.01 -0.93 -28.87
C ARG A 226 -8.68 -1.68 -28.79
N VAL A 227 -7.55 -0.98 -28.76
CA VAL A 227 -6.22 -1.63 -28.68
C VAL A 227 -6.09 -2.46 -27.40
N ALA A 228 -6.63 -1.97 -26.28
CA ALA A 228 -6.66 -2.72 -25.03
C ALA A 228 -7.56 -3.97 -25.15
N ALA A 229 -8.70 -3.88 -25.82
CA ALA A 229 -9.63 -4.99 -26.02
C ALA A 229 -9.07 -6.09 -26.95
N THR A 230 -8.47 -5.72 -28.09
CA THR A 230 -8.01 -6.67 -29.12
C THR A 230 -6.79 -7.49 -28.68
N ASN A 231 -5.94 -6.93 -27.82
CA ASN A 231 -4.73 -7.61 -27.31
C ASN A 231 -5.00 -8.69 -26.25
N ARG A 232 -6.26 -9.17 -26.12
CA ARG A 232 -6.69 -10.13 -25.08
C ARG A 232 -6.16 -9.78 -23.68
N LEU A 233 -6.17 -8.49 -23.31
CA LEU A 233 -5.96 -8.05 -21.91
C LEU A 233 -7.09 -8.53 -20.97
N ARG A 234 -8.05 -9.32 -21.46
CA ARG A 234 -9.29 -9.68 -20.78
C ARG A 234 -9.43 -11.14 -20.32
N ARG A 235 -8.47 -12.08 -20.49
CA ARG A 235 -8.67 -13.46 -19.96
C ARG A 235 -7.42 -14.22 -19.50
N ARG A 236 -7.60 -14.79 -18.28
CA ARG A 236 -7.05 -16.01 -17.65
C ARG A 236 -5.63 -16.04 -17.08
N ASP A 237 -4.78 -15.06 -17.36
CA ASP A 237 -3.53 -14.89 -16.63
C ASP A 237 -3.60 -13.57 -15.86
N PHE A 238 -3.26 -13.55 -14.58
CA PHE A 238 -3.20 -12.29 -13.83
C PHE A 238 -2.03 -11.45 -14.40
N LEU A 239 -2.35 -10.27 -14.95
CA LEU A 239 -1.40 -9.44 -15.70
C LEU A 239 -0.95 -8.26 -14.83
N ALA A 240 0.31 -8.22 -14.43
CA ALA A 240 0.85 -7.01 -13.81
C ALA A 240 1.25 -6.00 -14.90
N SER A 241 0.77 -4.75 -14.80
CA SER A 241 1.32 -3.61 -15.55
C SER A 241 2.57 -3.10 -14.84
N SER A 242 3.72 -3.11 -15.50
CA SER A 242 5.03 -2.82 -14.88
C SER A 242 5.38 -1.33 -14.73
N SER A 243 4.49 -0.40 -15.11
CA SER A 243 4.82 1.03 -15.05
C SER A 243 4.63 1.59 -13.63
N GLY A 244 5.67 1.44 -12.80
CA GLY A 244 5.77 2.05 -11.47
C GLY A 244 6.80 1.39 -10.53
N TRP A 245 7.24 0.17 -10.84
CA TRP A 245 8.10 -0.62 -9.96
C TRP A 245 9.43 -0.92 -10.64
N ASN A 246 10.45 -0.11 -10.36
CA ASN A 246 11.81 -0.41 -10.79
C ASN A 246 12.41 -1.47 -9.84
N ILE A 247 11.99 -2.74 -10.01
CA ILE A 247 12.54 -3.88 -9.28
C ILE A 247 13.39 -4.71 -10.28
N PRO A 248 14.73 -4.66 -10.19
CA PRO A 248 15.62 -5.36 -11.13
C PRO A 248 15.48 -6.89 -11.16
N SER A 249 14.88 -7.51 -10.14
CA SER A 249 14.83 -8.98 -9.97
C SER A 249 13.83 -9.70 -10.88
N LEU A 250 12.86 -9.01 -11.50
CA LEU A 250 11.89 -9.64 -12.41
C LEU A 250 12.47 -10.10 -13.77
N ARG A 251 13.77 -9.88 -14.03
CA ARG A 251 14.42 -10.33 -15.27
C ARG A 251 14.89 -11.79 -15.27
N ARG A 252 14.79 -12.54 -14.17
CA ARG A 252 15.53 -13.83 -14.04
C ARG A 252 14.78 -15.10 -13.67
N ALA A 253 13.47 -15.09 -13.49
CA ALA A 253 12.75 -16.33 -13.23
C ALA A 253 11.53 -16.39 -14.15
N PHE A 254 11.52 -17.38 -15.06
CA PHE A 254 10.36 -18.16 -15.51
C PHE A 254 10.78 -18.91 -16.79
N THR A 255 11.47 -20.03 -16.64
CA THR A 255 11.58 -21.06 -17.68
C THR A 255 10.38 -21.99 -17.60
N ASP A 256 9.29 -21.56 -18.25
CA ASP A 256 8.29 -22.29 -19.03
C ASP A 256 7.87 -23.75 -18.74
N ARG A 257 7.96 -24.32 -17.53
CA ARG A 257 7.60 -25.75 -17.35
C ARG A 257 6.65 -26.21 -16.25
N GLU A 258 6.03 -25.36 -15.44
CA GLU A 258 5.23 -25.89 -14.31
C GLU A 258 3.86 -25.27 -14.02
N CYS A 259 3.19 -24.67 -15.00
CA CYS A 259 1.79 -24.23 -14.84
C CYS A 259 0.79 -25.15 -15.55
N ARG A 260 0.62 -26.37 -15.05
CA ARG A 260 -0.58 -27.19 -15.30
C ARG A 260 -0.98 -27.94 -14.03
N ARG A 261 -1.90 -27.36 -13.24
CA ARG A 261 -3.05 -28.07 -12.61
C ARG A 261 -3.84 -27.17 -11.67
N ARG A 262 -5.15 -27.08 -11.98
CA ARG A 262 -6.33 -26.94 -11.11
C ARG A 262 -6.64 -25.57 -10.46
N GLY A 263 -7.92 -25.19 -10.61
CA GLY A 263 -8.65 -24.33 -9.68
C GLY A 263 -9.32 -23.13 -10.35
N ASP A 264 -10.59 -23.26 -10.74
CA ASP A 264 -11.40 -22.17 -11.27
C ASP A 264 -11.64 -21.08 -10.21
N VAL A 265 -11.35 -19.82 -10.56
CA VAL A 265 -11.92 -18.63 -9.89
C VAL A 265 -12.43 -17.67 -10.95
N VAL A 266 -13.74 -17.45 -10.96
CA VAL A 266 -14.43 -16.43 -11.75
C VAL A 266 -14.76 -15.30 -10.80
N SER A 267 -14.27 -14.09 -11.06
CA SER A 267 -14.83 -12.87 -10.47
C SER A 267 -15.43 -12.03 -11.58
N LEU A 268 -16.76 -11.99 -11.57
CA LEU A 268 -17.60 -11.04 -12.27
C LEU A 268 -17.77 -9.85 -11.33
N ASP A 269 -17.43 -8.64 -11.78
CA ASP A 269 -18.15 -7.47 -11.31
C ASP A 269 -18.63 -6.68 -12.53
N ARG A 270 -19.95 -6.70 -12.68
CA ARG A 270 -20.73 -5.80 -13.52
C ARG A 270 -21.53 -4.95 -12.56
N SER A 271 -21.30 -3.65 -12.59
CA SER A 271 -22.22 -2.63 -12.10
C SER A 271 -22.03 -1.42 -13.02
N ALA A 272 -22.92 -1.21 -14.00
CA ALA A 272 -24.23 -0.54 -13.90
C ALA A 272 -24.07 0.95 -13.64
#